data_AF-X1KDB8-F1
#
_entry.id   AF-X1KDB8-F1
#
_cell.length_a   1.000
_cell.length_b   1.000
_cell.length_c   1.000
_cell.angle_alpha   90.00
_cell.angle_beta   90.00
_cell.angle_gamma   90.00
#
_symmetry.space_group_name_H-M   'P 1'
#
loop_
_entity.id
_entity.type
_entity.pdbx_description
1 polymer ?
#
loop_
_entity_poly.entity_id
_entity_poly.type
_entity_poly.pdbx_seq_one_letter_code
_entity_poly.pdbx_strand_id
1 'polypeptide(L)'
;MSKIARHTPVLLGEKKLRAISLDVALFPHFGDAITKLSNDWVWEEVGDSVADIVESCKATVESWYSDMLIGSIFPWIINPPVGWLLLDGSTYATADYPELSDLLPSHLISGANFTLPDVENAFPFGVVDED
;
A
#
# COMPACT_ATOMS: atom_id res chain seq x y z
N MET A 1 11.55 -42.55 -0.47
CA MET A 1 10.70 -41.34 -0.57
C MET A 1 11.03 -40.45 0.61
N SER A 2 11.46 -39.22 0.35
CA SER A 2 11.67 -38.21 1.41
C SER A 2 10.33 -37.87 2.03
N LYS A 3 10.22 -37.91 3.37
CA LYS A 3 9.03 -37.43 4.08
C LYS A 3 8.95 -35.92 3.88
N ILE A 4 7.95 -35.45 3.13
CA ILE A 4 7.61 -34.03 3.10
C ILE A 4 6.97 -33.71 4.46
N ALA A 5 7.78 -33.21 5.40
CA ALA A 5 7.30 -32.65 6.63
C ALA A 5 6.71 -31.27 6.32
N ARG A 6 5.41 -31.20 5.99
CA ARG A 6 4.70 -29.91 5.88
C ARG A 6 3.52 -29.88 6.84
N HIS A 7 3.50 -28.82 7.64
CA HIS A 7 2.43 -28.47 8.57
C HIS A 7 1.52 -27.48 7.82
N THR A 8 0.24 -27.77 7.68
CA THR A 8 -0.77 -26.79 7.22
C THR A 8 -0.69 -25.57 8.13
N PRO A 9 -0.27 -24.39 7.67
CA PRO A 9 0.02 -23.27 8.56
C PRO A 9 -1.25 -22.85 9.31
N VAL A 10 -1.13 -22.60 10.62
CA VAL A 10 -2.20 -21.95 11.38
C VAL A 10 -2.13 -20.45 11.08
N LEU A 11 -3.21 -19.87 10.56
CA LEU A 11 -3.29 -18.43 10.34
C LEU A 11 -3.34 -17.71 11.68
N LEU A 12 -2.33 -16.86 11.95
CA LEU A 12 -2.21 -16.10 13.20
C LEU A 12 -2.79 -14.68 13.09
N GLY A 13 -3.28 -14.28 11.91
CA GLY A 13 -3.76 -12.91 11.65
C GLY A 13 -2.66 -11.84 11.56
N GLU A 14 -1.41 -12.18 11.91
CA GLU A 14 -0.28 -11.25 11.81
C GLU A 14 0.19 -11.06 10.36
N LYS A 15 0.00 -9.85 9.82
CA LYS A 15 0.60 -9.44 8.55
C LYS A 15 1.99 -8.87 8.79
N LYS A 16 3.02 -9.36 8.09
CA LYS A 16 4.38 -8.80 8.12
C LYS A 16 4.67 -8.11 6.80
N LEU A 17 4.72 -6.78 6.80
CA LEU A 17 5.19 -6.00 5.67
C LEU A 17 6.72 -5.86 5.74
N ARG A 18 7.42 -6.09 4.63
CA ARG A 18 8.86 -5.90 4.55
C ARG A 18 9.18 -4.98 3.37
N ALA A 19 9.63 -3.76 3.68
CA ALA A 19 10.25 -2.90 2.69
C ALA A 19 11.66 -3.44 2.38
N ILE A 20 11.98 -3.59 1.09
CA ILE A 20 13.31 -4.00 0.64
C ILE A 20 13.96 -2.79 -0.01
N SER A 21 15.06 -2.32 0.56
CA SER A 21 15.97 -1.36 -0.05
C SER A 21 17.19 -2.10 -0.55
N LEU A 22 17.58 -1.86 -1.80
CA LEU A 22 18.76 -2.45 -2.43
C LEU A 22 19.45 -1.41 -3.31
N ASP A 23 20.74 -1.63 -3.57
CA ASP A 23 21.52 -0.81 -4.48
C ASP A 23 20.93 -0.85 -5.91
N VAL A 24 20.93 0.28 -6.60
CA VAL A 24 20.39 0.41 -7.97
C VAL A 24 21.05 -0.56 -8.96
N ALA A 25 22.33 -0.91 -8.74
CA ALA A 25 23.05 -1.89 -9.57
C ALA A 25 22.45 -3.30 -9.47
N LEU A 26 21.71 -3.60 -8.41
CA LEU A 26 21.06 -4.90 -8.20
C LEU A 26 19.65 -4.95 -8.79
N PHE A 27 19.11 -3.83 -9.30
CA PHE A 27 17.75 -3.77 -9.85
C PHE A 27 17.51 -4.72 -11.02
N PRO A 28 18.46 -4.95 -11.97
CA PRO A 28 18.25 -5.94 -13.02
C PRO A 28 18.12 -7.36 -12.46
N HIS A 29 18.95 -7.72 -11.48
CA HIS A 29 18.92 -9.06 -10.87
C HIS A 29 17.68 -9.27 -9.99
N PHE A 30 17.30 -8.25 -9.23
CA PHE A 30 16.12 -8.28 -8.37
C PHE A 30 14.82 -8.20 -9.17
N GLY A 31 14.79 -7.33 -10.19
CA GLY A 31 13.74 -7.23 -11.18
C GLY A 31 13.54 -8.57 -11.88
N ASP A 32 14.61 -9.19 -12.39
CA ASP A 32 14.53 -10.53 -13.00
C ASP A 32 13.98 -11.59 -12.04
N ALA A 33 14.35 -11.53 -10.75
CA ALA A 33 13.83 -12.46 -9.75
C ALA A 33 12.35 -12.22 -9.46
N ILE A 34 11.91 -10.97 -9.30
CA ILE A 34 10.49 -10.61 -9.12
C ILE A 34 9.68 -10.94 -10.36
N THR A 35 10.17 -10.58 -11.55
CA THR A 35 9.52 -10.87 -12.84
C THR A 35 9.43 -12.37 -13.08
N LYS A 36 10.42 -13.17 -12.64
CA LYS A 36 10.25 -14.62 -12.62
C LYS A 36 9.11 -15.01 -11.69
N LEU A 37 9.11 -14.52 -10.45
CA LEU A 37 8.04 -14.76 -9.48
C LEU A 37 6.66 -14.24 -9.89
N SER A 38 6.51 -13.39 -10.91
CA SER A 38 5.19 -13.01 -11.43
C SER A 38 4.62 -14.01 -12.43
N ASN A 39 5.41 -14.96 -12.92
CA ASN A 39 4.94 -15.96 -13.87
C ASN A 39 4.45 -17.21 -13.14
N ASP A 40 3.17 -17.56 -13.31
CA ASP A 40 2.53 -18.70 -12.65
C ASP A 40 3.22 -20.05 -12.94
N TRP A 41 3.83 -20.24 -14.11
CA TRP A 41 4.51 -21.49 -14.48
C TRP A 41 5.81 -21.77 -13.71
N VAL A 42 6.37 -20.80 -12.98
CA VAL A 42 7.45 -21.06 -12.02
C VAL A 42 6.95 -21.25 -10.59
N TRP A 43 5.63 -21.18 -10.38
CA TRP A 43 5.04 -21.45 -9.08
C TRP A 43 4.82 -22.96 -8.97
N GLU A 44 5.23 -23.54 -7.86
CA GLU A 44 4.84 -24.90 -7.51
C GLU A 44 3.51 -24.86 -6.76
N GLU A 45 2.48 -25.51 -7.32
CA GLU A 45 1.20 -25.66 -6.63
C GLU A 45 1.41 -26.41 -5.32
N VAL A 46 1.14 -25.73 -4.19
CA VAL A 46 1.38 -26.29 -2.85
C VAL A 46 0.27 -27.27 -2.45
N GLY A 47 -0.82 -27.35 -3.21
CA GLY A 47 -1.93 -28.27 -2.98
C GLY A 47 -2.75 -27.95 -1.71
N ASP A 48 -2.65 -26.72 -1.21
CA ASP A 48 -3.40 -26.26 -0.04
C ASP A 48 -4.88 -26.07 -0.43
N SER A 49 -5.73 -26.98 0.05
CA SER A 49 -7.17 -27.00 -0.29
C SER A 49 -8.05 -26.26 0.72
N VAL A 50 -7.50 -25.32 1.48
CA VAL A 50 -8.24 -24.64 2.55
C VAL A 50 -8.67 -23.27 2.05
N ALA A 51 -9.98 -23.12 1.82
CA ALA A 51 -10.58 -21.93 1.21
C ALA A 51 -10.22 -20.63 1.96
N ASP A 52 -9.99 -20.72 3.27
CA ASP A 52 -9.55 -19.63 4.15
C ASP A 52 -8.13 -19.14 3.85
N ILE A 53 -7.21 -20.01 3.43
CA ILE A 53 -5.85 -19.63 3.01
C ILE A 53 -5.90 -18.87 1.70
N VAL A 54 -6.66 -19.37 0.71
CA VAL A 54 -6.84 -18.71 -0.58
C VAL A 54 -7.51 -17.34 -0.41
N GLU A 55 -8.55 -17.27 0.42
CA GLU A 55 -9.24 -16.02 0.76
C GLU A 55 -8.32 -15.02 1.47
N SER A 56 -7.53 -15.47 2.45
CA SER A 56 -6.56 -14.63 3.17
C SER A 56 -5.43 -14.10 2.27
N CYS A 57 -4.90 -14.94 1.38
CA CYS A 57 -3.92 -14.53 0.38
C CYS A 57 -4.50 -13.50 -0.60
N LYS A 58 -5.72 -13.74 -1.10
CA LYS A 58 -6.43 -12.82 -1.98
C LYS A 58 -6.68 -11.47 -1.30
N ALA A 59 -7.24 -11.47 -0.10
CA ALA A 59 -7.47 -10.25 0.69
C ALA A 59 -6.17 -9.49 0.99
N THR A 60 -5.05 -10.21 1.17
CA THR A 60 -3.74 -9.58 1.33
C THR A 60 -3.33 -8.88 0.03
N VAL A 61 -3.34 -9.56 -1.11
CA VAL A 61 -2.99 -8.96 -2.41
C VAL A 61 -3.88 -7.77 -2.73
N GLU A 62 -5.20 -7.90 -2.56
CA GLU A 62 -6.15 -6.80 -2.80
C GLU A 62 -5.89 -5.60 -1.87
N SER A 63 -5.47 -5.81 -0.62
CA SER A 63 -5.08 -4.70 0.28
C SER A 63 -3.85 -3.91 -0.17
N TRP A 64 -2.99 -4.48 -1.03
CA TRP A 64 -1.90 -3.74 -1.67
C TRP A 64 -2.40 -2.84 -2.82
N TYR A 65 -3.59 -3.12 -3.36
CA TYR A 65 -4.10 -2.46 -4.55
C TYR A 65 -5.21 -1.43 -4.29
N SER A 66 -5.89 -1.41 -3.14
CA SER A 66 -6.98 -0.44 -2.92
C SER A 66 -6.64 0.71 -1.96
N ASP A 67 -6.31 0.49 -0.68
CA ASP A 67 -6.53 1.59 0.29
C ASP A 67 -5.31 2.02 1.12
N MET A 68 -4.22 1.24 1.14
CA MET A 68 -3.09 1.47 2.06
C MET A 68 -2.43 2.86 1.89
N LEU A 69 -2.45 3.41 0.67
CA LEU A 69 -1.78 4.67 0.37
C LEU A 69 -2.73 5.87 0.38
N ILE A 70 -4.05 5.64 0.42
CA ILE A 70 -5.03 6.73 0.47
C ILE A 70 -4.91 7.41 1.85
N GLY A 71 -4.71 8.73 1.84
CA GLY A 71 -4.45 9.52 3.05
C GLY A 71 -3.01 9.44 3.58
N SER A 72 -2.14 8.62 2.99
CA SER A 72 -0.72 8.60 3.35
C SER A 72 0.02 9.81 2.78
N ILE A 73 0.97 10.36 3.53
CA ILE A 73 1.82 11.48 3.10
C ILE A 73 3.23 10.94 2.83
N PHE A 74 3.77 11.25 1.65
CA PHE A 74 5.13 10.85 1.25
C PHE A 74 5.93 12.04 0.71
N PRO A 75 7.19 12.22 1.15
CA PRO A 75 8.08 13.21 0.56
C PRO A 75 8.60 12.72 -0.80
N TRP A 76 8.56 13.59 -1.80
CA TRP A 76 9.12 13.34 -3.13
C TRP A 76 10.23 14.34 -3.44
N ILE A 77 11.37 13.84 -3.93
CA ILE A 77 12.48 14.71 -4.41
C ILE A 77 12.20 15.21 -5.84
N ILE A 78 11.34 14.49 -6.57
CA ILE A 78 10.90 14.80 -7.94
C ILE A 78 9.37 14.94 -7.97
N ASN A 79 8.79 15.19 -9.14
CA ASN A 79 7.34 15.18 -9.29
C ASN A 79 6.74 13.84 -8.83
N PRO A 80 5.66 13.85 -8.05
CA PRO A 80 5.05 12.62 -7.58
C PRO A 80 4.41 11.85 -8.76
N PRO A 81 4.24 10.52 -8.63
CA PRO A 81 3.53 9.72 -9.63
C PRO A 81 2.07 10.16 -9.81
N VAL A 82 1.47 9.76 -10.94
CA VAL A 82 0.02 9.95 -11.17
C VAL A 82 -0.78 9.31 -10.05
N GLY A 83 -1.80 10.03 -9.54
CA GLY A 83 -2.66 9.59 -8.43
C GLY A 83 -2.27 10.19 -7.07
N TRP A 84 -1.10 10.81 -6.95
CA TRP A 84 -0.71 11.57 -5.76
C TRP A 84 -1.10 13.04 -5.90
N LEU A 85 -1.59 13.62 -4.81
CA LEU A 85 -1.92 15.04 -4.71
C LEU A 85 -0.81 15.79 -3.98
N LEU A 86 -0.55 17.03 -4.40
CA LEU A 86 0.40 17.91 -3.73
C LEU A 86 -0.25 18.56 -2.50
N LEU A 87 0.56 18.75 -1.47
CA LEU A 87 0.18 19.52 -0.28
C LEU A 87 0.61 20.98 -0.47
N ASP A 88 -0.04 21.68 -1.40
CA ASP A 88 0.28 23.04 -1.84
C ASP A 88 -0.89 24.04 -1.66
N GLY A 89 -1.91 23.67 -0.87
CA GLY A 89 -3.10 24.49 -0.69
C GLY A 89 -4.17 24.31 -1.77
N SER A 90 -3.99 23.41 -2.73
CA SER A 90 -4.97 23.14 -3.79
C SER A 90 -6.30 22.58 -3.28
N THR A 91 -7.37 22.93 -4.00
CA THR A 91 -8.74 22.45 -3.75
C THR A 91 -9.16 21.44 -4.81
N TYR A 92 -9.80 20.35 -4.38
CA TYR A 92 -10.28 19.25 -5.22
C TYR A 92 -11.74 18.93 -4.92
N ALA A 93 -12.44 18.34 -5.90
CA ALA A 93 -13.81 17.87 -5.72
C ALA A 93 -13.82 16.54 -4.97
N THR A 94 -14.74 16.38 -4.01
CA THR A 94 -14.91 15.11 -3.28
C THR A 94 -15.34 13.98 -4.21
N ALA A 95 -16.10 14.31 -5.27
CA ALA A 95 -16.54 13.36 -6.27
C ALA A 95 -15.38 12.73 -7.07
N ASP A 96 -14.25 13.42 -7.21
CA ASP A 96 -13.08 12.92 -7.93
C ASP A 96 -12.21 12.01 -7.04
N TYR A 97 -12.27 12.21 -5.71
CA TYR A 97 -11.48 11.47 -4.72
C TYR A 97 -12.33 11.06 -3.50
N PRO A 98 -13.37 10.22 -3.70
CA PRO A 98 -14.34 9.91 -2.64
C PRO A 98 -13.70 9.23 -1.44
N GLU A 99 -12.85 8.23 -1.68
CA GLU A 99 -12.16 7.45 -0.64
C GLU A 99 -11.22 8.31 0.20
N LEU A 100 -10.53 9.29 -0.41
CA LEU A 100 -9.72 10.24 0.32
C LEU A 100 -10.60 11.19 1.14
N SER A 101 -11.68 11.69 0.55
CA SER A 101 -12.56 12.65 1.22
C SER A 101 -13.23 12.09 2.48
N ASP A 102 -13.52 10.78 2.49
CA ASP A 102 -14.07 10.08 3.66
C ASP A 102 -13.09 10.00 4.84
N LEU A 103 -11.78 10.12 4.57
CA LEU A 103 -10.72 10.06 5.59
C LEU A 103 -10.25 11.43 6.06
N LEU A 104 -10.57 12.51 5.34
CA LEU A 104 -10.05 13.84 5.66
C LEU A 104 -10.76 14.44 6.89
N PRO A 105 -10.01 15.15 7.77
CA PRO A 105 -10.62 15.95 8.82
C PRO A 105 -11.65 16.95 8.27
N SER A 106 -12.74 17.13 8.99
CA SER A 106 -13.86 17.99 8.56
C SER A 106 -13.47 19.44 8.28
N HIS A 107 -12.42 19.96 8.94
CA HIS A 107 -11.94 21.33 8.71
C HIS A 107 -11.28 21.52 7.33
N LEU A 108 -10.87 20.45 6.66
CA LEU A 108 -10.35 20.48 5.29
C LEU A 108 -11.47 20.36 4.25
N ILE A 109 -12.70 20.02 4.66
CA ILE A 109 -13.84 19.78 3.77
C ILE A 109 -14.76 21.01 3.76
N SER A 110 -15.14 21.47 2.58
CA SER A 110 -16.07 22.58 2.37
C SER A 110 -17.06 22.27 1.26
N GLY A 111 -18.29 21.92 1.65
CA GLY A 111 -19.34 21.54 0.70
C GLY A 111 -18.97 20.29 -0.10
N ALA A 112 -18.90 20.43 -1.43
CA ALA A 112 -18.55 19.34 -2.36
C ALA A 112 -17.04 19.26 -2.67
N ASN A 113 -16.21 20.00 -1.94
CA ASN A 113 -14.77 20.08 -2.17
C ASN A 113 -13.99 19.86 -0.87
N PHE A 114 -12.71 19.55 -1.00
CA PHE A 114 -11.74 19.62 0.10
C PHE A 114 -10.49 20.40 -0.33
N THR A 115 -9.83 21.04 0.62
CA THR A 115 -8.59 21.79 0.40
C THR A 115 -7.48 21.12 1.18
N LEU A 116 -6.39 20.73 0.51
CA LEU A 116 -5.24 20.14 1.16
C LEU A 116 -4.37 21.22 1.83
N PRO A 117 -3.65 20.90 2.92
CA PRO A 117 -2.71 21.84 3.52
C PRO A 117 -1.62 22.27 2.55
N ASP A 118 -1.11 23.49 2.70
CA ASP A 118 0.15 23.95 2.08
C ASP A 118 1.31 23.69 3.05
N VAL A 119 2.29 22.91 2.61
CA VAL A 119 3.47 22.54 3.42
C VAL A 119 4.80 23.11 2.91
N GLU A 120 4.81 24.03 1.93
CA GLU A 120 6.06 24.56 1.35
C GLU A 120 7.02 25.15 2.38
N ASN A 121 6.49 25.68 3.49
CA ASN A 121 7.25 26.23 4.61
C ASN A 121 6.90 25.58 5.95
N ALA A 122 6.44 24.33 5.93
CA ALA A 122 6.08 23.58 7.13
C ALA A 122 6.88 22.29 7.24
N PHE A 123 7.15 21.84 8.47
CA PHE A 123 7.68 20.52 8.75
C PHE A 123 6.59 19.64 9.36
N PRO A 124 6.34 18.43 8.83
CA PRO A 124 5.48 17.47 9.48
C PRO A 124 6.02 17.14 10.88
N PHE A 125 5.14 17.13 11.88
CA PHE A 125 5.46 16.69 13.23
C PHE A 125 4.35 15.75 13.71
N GLY A 126 4.72 14.79 14.55
CA GLY A 126 3.75 13.89 15.16
C GLY A 126 2.90 14.64 16.17
N VAL A 127 1.58 14.49 16.06
CA VAL A 127 0.64 14.87 17.11
C VAL A 127 0.31 13.63 17.93
N VAL A 128 0.19 13.80 19.24
CA VAL A 128 -0.45 12.78 20.09
C VAL A 128 -1.95 12.95 19.85
N ASP A 129 -2.71 11.87 19.64
CA ASP A 129 -4.17 11.96 19.48
C ASP A 129 -4.74 12.85 20.59
N GLU A 130 -5.31 14.00 20.19
CA GLU A 130 -6.18 14.76 21.08
C GLU A 130 -7.55 14.07 21.00
N ASP A 131 -7.90 13.34 22.07
CA ASP A 131 -9.23 12.75 22.30
C ASP A 131 -10.37 13.77 22.08
#